data_AF-A0A4Y2SQ62-F1
#
_entry.id   AF-A0A4Y2SQ62-F1
#
_cell.length_a   1.000
_cell.length_b   1.000
_cell.length_c   1.000
_cell.angle_alpha   90.00
_cell.angle_beta   90.00
_cell.angle_gamma   90.00
#
_symmetry.space_group_name_H-M   'P 1'
#
loop_
_entity.id
_entity.type
_entity.pdbx_description
1 polymer ?
#
loop_
_entity_poly.entity_id
_entity_poly.type
_entity_poly.pdbx_seq_one_letter_code
_entity_poly.pdbx_strand_id
1 'polypeptide(L)'
;MARSRKETTIIIRKLIIFHHSSEKSVRNIVKLVNLSHSTVQNVIKRFKEENRIENKVRKGRPANLTERDQRFIIRKFVKNPRLSALKVSAEFNEKFSTPISPETSTSSQSN
;
A
#
# COMPACT_ATOMS: atom_id res chain seq x y z
N MET A 1 -8.39 10.70 -16.05
CA MET A 1 -7.69 9.73 -15.16
C MET A 1 -6.19 9.89 -15.35
N ALA A 2 -5.41 9.93 -14.26
CA ALA A 2 -3.94 10.04 -14.36
C ALA A 2 -3.33 8.73 -14.93
N ARG A 3 -2.38 8.84 -15.87
CA ARG A 3 -1.68 7.68 -16.45
C ARG A 3 -0.90 6.95 -15.35
N SER A 4 -1.17 5.66 -15.15
CA SER A 4 -0.41 4.86 -14.19
C SER A 4 1.04 4.74 -14.65
N ARG A 5 1.99 5.00 -13.75
CA ARG A 5 3.41 4.82 -14.04
C ARG A 5 3.69 3.33 -14.21
N LYS A 6 4.28 2.96 -15.35
CA LYS A 6 4.74 1.59 -15.63
C LYS A 6 5.95 1.28 -14.75
N GLU A 7 5.91 0.12 -14.13
CA GLU A 7 7.02 -0.39 -13.32
C GLU A 7 7.93 -1.26 -14.17
N THR A 8 9.22 -1.29 -13.86
CA THR A 8 10.13 -2.26 -14.48
C THR A 8 9.73 -3.69 -14.11
N THR A 9 10.02 -4.65 -14.99
CA THR A 9 9.73 -6.07 -14.72
C THR A 9 10.78 -6.65 -13.77
N ILE A 10 10.44 -7.76 -13.10
CA ILE A 10 11.37 -8.47 -12.21
C ILE A 10 12.60 -8.94 -12.99
N ILE A 11 12.43 -9.41 -14.23
CA ILE A 11 13.51 -9.89 -15.10
C ILE A 11 14.55 -8.79 -15.34
N ILE A 12 14.11 -7.57 -15.67
CA ILE A 12 15.02 -6.44 -15.92
C ILE A 12 15.77 -6.06 -14.64
N ARG A 13 15.11 -6.08 -13.48
CA ARG A 13 15.79 -5.82 -12.18
C ARG A 13 16.82 -6.88 -11.85
N LYS A 14 16.52 -8.16 -12.08
CA LYS A 14 17.48 -9.27 -11.92
C LYS A 14 18.71 -9.04 -12.80
N LEU A 15 18.51 -8.64 -14.06
CA LEU A 15 19.60 -8.35 -14.99
C LEU A 15 20.49 -7.17 -14.54
N ILE A 16 19.87 -6.09 -14.04
CA ILE A 16 20.60 -4.94 -13.46
C ILE A 16 21.45 -5.38 -12.27
N ILE A 17 20.86 -6.14 -11.34
CA ILE A 17 21.54 -6.60 -10.12
C ILE A 17 22.68 -7.55 -10.48
N PHE A 18 22.44 -8.52 -11.36
CA PHE A 18 23.45 -9.45 -11.84
C PHE A 18 24.69 -8.71 -12.39
N HIS A 19 24.48 -7.74 -13.29
CA HIS A 19 25.59 -6.97 -13.84
C HIS A 19 26.25 -6.04 -12.83
N HIS A 20 25.52 -5.51 -11.86
CA HIS A 20 26.13 -4.76 -10.77
C HIS A 20 27.02 -5.65 -9.89
N SER A 21 26.58 -6.87 -9.58
CA SER A 21 27.36 -7.85 -8.83
C SER A 21 28.62 -8.28 -9.59
N SER A 22 28.62 -8.21 -10.92
CA SER A 22 29.81 -8.38 -11.77
C SER A 22 30.68 -7.12 -11.91
N GLU A 23 30.56 -6.16 -10.98
CA GLU A 23 31.32 -4.89 -10.92
C GLU A 23 31.23 -3.99 -12.16
N LYS A 24 30.21 -4.17 -13.01
CA LYS A 24 30.01 -3.26 -14.15
C LYS A 24 29.55 -1.88 -13.66
N SER A 25 30.09 -0.83 -14.29
CA SER A 25 29.65 0.54 -14.01
C SER A 25 28.17 0.75 -14.35
N VAL A 26 27.50 1.63 -13.60
CA VAL A 26 26.08 1.98 -13.84
C VAL A 26 25.86 2.46 -15.28
N ARG A 27 26.82 3.21 -15.84
CA ARG A 27 26.79 3.68 -17.23
C ARG A 27 26.74 2.53 -18.24
N ASN A 28 27.51 1.47 -18.02
CA ASN A 28 27.50 0.30 -18.89
C ASN A 28 26.19 -0.50 -18.75
N ILE A 29 25.69 -0.63 -17.53
CA ILE A 29 24.41 -1.30 -17.26
C ILE A 29 23.27 -0.57 -17.98
N VAL A 30 23.22 0.76 -17.91
CA VAL A 30 22.23 1.61 -18.61
C VAL A 30 22.19 1.30 -20.11
N LYS A 31 23.35 1.21 -20.76
CA LYS A 31 23.45 0.88 -22.18
C LYS A 31 22.92 -0.54 -22.48
N LEU A 32 23.19 -1.50 -21.59
CA LEU A 32 22.75 -2.89 -21.75
C LEU A 32 21.23 -3.06 -21.59
N VAL A 33 20.63 -2.40 -20.59
CA VAL A 33 19.19 -2.57 -20.28
C VAL A 33 18.28 -1.54 -20.95
N ASN A 34 18.86 -0.55 -21.64
CA ASN A 34 18.15 0.56 -22.30
C ASN A 34 17.12 1.26 -21.38
N LEU A 35 17.54 1.58 -20.15
CA LEU A 35 16.74 2.29 -19.15
C LEU A 35 17.42 3.58 -18.72
N SER A 36 16.66 4.51 -18.13
CA SER A 36 17.25 5.74 -17.61
C SER A 36 18.27 5.45 -16.50
N HIS A 37 19.31 6.29 -16.43
CA HIS A 37 20.34 6.19 -15.39
C HIS A 37 19.74 6.19 -13.98
N SER A 38 18.78 7.09 -13.71
CA SER A 38 18.07 7.18 -12.45
C SER A 38 17.33 5.89 -12.09
N THR A 39 16.75 5.19 -13.07
CA THR A 39 16.05 3.91 -12.84
C THR A 39 17.04 2.83 -12.41
N VAL A 40 18.16 2.68 -13.13
CA VAL A 40 19.20 1.70 -12.80
C VAL A 40 19.77 1.97 -11.41
N GLN A 41 20.11 3.22 -11.13
CA GLN A 41 20.62 3.64 -9.82
C GLN A 41 19.60 3.38 -8.69
N ASN A 42 18.31 3.66 -8.91
CA ASN A 42 17.27 3.39 -7.93
C ASN A 42 17.07 1.90 -7.65
N VAL A 43 17.17 1.04 -8.68
CA VAL A 43 17.10 -0.42 -8.50
C VAL A 43 18.28 -0.90 -7.66
N ILE A 44 19.49 -0.45 -7.98
CA ILE A 44 20.71 -0.79 -7.22
C ILE A 44 20.60 -0.31 -5.76
N LYS A 45 20.21 0.94 -5.55
CA LYS A 45 20.05 1.53 -4.21
C LYS A 45 19.07 0.70 -3.37
N ARG A 46 17.89 0.41 -3.91
CA ARG A 46 16.86 -0.38 -3.21
C ARG A 46 17.32 -1.80 -2.92
N PHE A 47 18.07 -2.42 -3.83
CA PHE A 47 18.63 -3.74 -3.59
C PHE A 47 19.61 -3.72 -2.41
N LYS A 48 20.49 -2.72 -2.32
CA LYS A 48 21.43 -2.57 -1.19
C LYS A 48 20.73 -2.29 0.15
N GLU A 49 19.69 -1.46 0.13
CA GLU A 49 18.98 -1.05 1.36
C GLU A 49 17.98 -2.09 1.85
N GLU A 50 17.27 -2.75 0.94
CA GLU A 50 16.11 -3.60 1.27
C GLU A 50 16.34 -5.09 0.93
N ASN A 51 17.48 -5.46 0.33
CA ASN A 51 17.84 -6.82 -0.09
C ASN A 51 16.76 -7.55 -0.91
N ARG A 52 15.98 -6.79 -1.70
CA ARG A 52 14.88 -7.33 -2.51
C ARG A 52 14.95 -6.90 -3.96
N ILE A 53 14.44 -7.77 -4.83
CA ILE A 53 14.36 -7.55 -6.28
C ILE A 53 12.94 -7.15 -6.70
N GLU A 54 11.95 -7.65 -5.97
CA GLU A 54 10.54 -7.44 -6.29
C GLU A 54 10.06 -6.06 -5.86
N ASN A 55 9.08 -5.54 -6.59
CA ASN A 55 8.42 -4.30 -6.19
C ASN A 55 7.50 -4.53 -4.99
N LYS A 56 7.37 -3.48 -4.18
CA LYS A 56 6.38 -3.48 -3.10
C LYS A 56 5.01 -3.32 -3.75
N VAL A 57 4.05 -4.09 -3.28
CA VAL A 57 2.65 -3.84 -3.58
C VAL A 57 2.35 -2.39 -3.18
N ARG A 58 1.71 -1.63 -4.09
CA ARG A 58 1.29 -0.27 -3.79
C ARG A 58 0.27 -0.33 -2.67
N LYS A 59 0.65 0.13 -1.49
CA LYS A 59 -0.31 0.32 -0.41
C LYS A 59 -1.12 1.58 -0.71
N GLY A 60 -2.44 1.46 -0.62
CA GLY A 60 -3.32 2.62 -0.61
C GLY A 60 -3.13 3.44 0.66
N ARG A 61 -3.96 4.47 0.83
CA ARG A 61 -4.04 5.19 2.09
C ARG A 61 -4.42 4.20 3.21
N PRO A 62 -3.71 4.18 4.36
CA PRO A 62 -4.12 3.34 5.48
C PRO A 62 -5.54 3.72 5.90
N ALA A 63 -6.35 2.72 6.25
CA ALA A 63 -7.69 2.95 6.74
C ALA A 63 -7.65 3.70 8.08
N ASN A 64 -8.60 4.61 8.29
CA ASN A 64 -8.72 5.33 9.56
C ASN A 64 -9.14 4.41 10.72
N LEU A 65 -9.85 3.32 10.41
CA LEU A 65 -10.34 2.35 11.39
C LEU A 65 -9.45 1.11 11.40
N THR A 66 -9.19 0.59 12.60
CA THR A 66 -8.56 -0.72 12.74
C THR A 66 -9.58 -1.85 12.48
N GLU A 67 -9.09 -3.07 12.27
CA GLU A 67 -9.98 -4.24 12.12
C GLU A 67 -10.85 -4.47 13.36
N ARG A 68 -10.36 -4.10 14.55
CA ARG A 68 -11.14 -4.19 15.80
C ARG A 68 -12.33 -3.23 15.76
N ASP A 69 -12.09 -2.01 15.29
CA ASP A 69 -13.10 -0.97 15.21
C ASP A 69 -14.18 -1.33 14.20
N GLN A 70 -13.77 -1.79 13.02
CA GLN A 70 -14.69 -2.29 11.98
C GLN A 70 -15.53 -3.45 12.50
N ARG A 71 -14.91 -4.44 13.17
CA ARG A 71 -15.64 -5.57 13.76
C ARG A 71 -16.66 -5.14 14.82
N PHE A 72 -16.36 -4.12 15.62
CA PHE A 72 -17.32 -3.58 16.58
C PHE A 72 -18.55 -3.01 15.87
N ILE A 73 -18.33 -2.19 14.84
CA ILE A 73 -19.39 -1.58 14.03
C ILE A 73 -20.23 -2.65 13.35
N ILE A 74 -19.61 -3.60 12.65
CA ILE A 74 -20.29 -4.70 11.95
C ILE A 74 -21.16 -5.51 12.91
N ARG A 75 -20.64 -5.89 14.09
CA ARG A 75 -21.40 -6.66 15.09
C ARG A 75 -22.64 -5.94 15.59
N LYS A 76 -22.61 -4.60 15.68
CA LYS A 76 -23.78 -3.81 16.11
C LYS A 76 -24.91 -3.90 15.10
N PHE A 77 -24.57 -3.80 13.83
CA PHE A 77 -25.54 -3.90 12.74
C PHE A 77 -25.99 -5.33 12.47
N VAL A 78 -25.12 -6.33 12.63
CA VAL A 78 -25.53 -7.75 12.57
C VAL A 78 -26.52 -8.08 13.68
N LYS A 79 -26.27 -7.60 14.91
CA LYS A 79 -27.19 -7.82 16.04
C LYS A 79 -28.54 -7.13 15.82
N ASN A 80 -28.52 -5.89 15.34
CA ASN A 80 -29.71 -5.08 15.11
C ASN A 80 -29.60 -4.38 13.74
N PRO A 81 -30.11 -4.99 12.66
CA PRO A 81 -29.96 -4.44 11.30
C PRO A 81 -30.60 -3.07 11.09
N ARG A 82 -31.63 -2.74 11.88
CA ARG A 82 -32.35 -1.45 11.82
C ARG A 82 -31.73 -0.37 12.71
N LEU A 83 -30.57 -0.62 13.33
CA LEU A 83 -29.92 0.37 14.18
C LEU A 83 -29.46 1.56 13.32
N SER A 84 -29.66 2.79 13.82
CA SER A 84 -29.20 3.99 13.10
C SER A 84 -27.69 4.17 13.25
N ALA A 85 -27.04 4.57 12.15
CA ALA A 85 -25.62 4.89 12.10
C ALA A 85 -25.19 5.95 13.12
N LEU A 86 -26.05 6.92 13.41
CA LEU A 86 -25.84 7.95 14.45
C LEU A 86 -25.65 7.33 15.84
N LYS A 87 -26.46 6.32 16.16
CA LYS A 87 -26.37 5.61 17.44
C LYS A 87 -25.10 4.76 17.51
N VAL A 88 -24.72 4.10 16.42
CA VAL A 88 -23.46 3.34 16.37
C VAL A 88 -22.25 4.25 16.53
N SER A 89 -22.21 5.38 15.83
CA SER A 89 -21.08 6.32 15.95
C SER A 89 -20.97 6.93 17.34
N ALA A 90 -22.09 7.25 17.99
CA ALA A 90 -22.09 7.74 19.37
C ALA A 90 -21.51 6.68 20.33
N GLU A 91 -22.02 5.45 20.27
CA GLU A 91 -21.52 4.36 21.14
C GLU A 91 -20.06 4.01 20.85
N PHE A 92 -19.63 4.12 19.58
CA PHE A 92 -18.25 3.93 19.20
C PHE A 92 -17.34 5.02 19.81
N ASN A 93 -17.74 6.29 19.70
CA ASN A 93 -16.95 7.42 20.18
C ASN A 93 -16.83 7.46 21.71
N GLU A 94 -17.79 6.86 22.43
CA GLU A 94 -17.70 6.68 23.89
C GLU A 94 -16.64 5.62 24.28
N LYS A 95 -16.42 4.61 23.43
CA LYS A 95 -15.60 3.43 23.76
C LYS A 95 -14.19 3.49 23.19
N PHE A 96 -14.00 4.22 22.11
CA PHE A 96 -12.75 4.27 21.34
C PHE A 96 -12.21 5.70 21.27
N SER A 97 -10.88 5.84 21.28
CA SER A 97 -10.22 7.14 21.27
C SER A 97 -10.24 7.86 19.92
N THR A 98 -10.56 7.15 18.83
CA THR A 98 -10.61 7.70 17.47
C THR A 98 -12.06 8.00 17.09
N PRO A 99 -12.52 9.27 17.12
CA PRO A 99 -13.91 9.56 16.82
C PRO A 99 -14.23 9.31 15.34
N ILE A 100 -15.41 8.75 15.07
CA ILE A 100 -15.94 8.54 13.72
C ILE A 100 -17.20 9.35 13.48
N SER A 101 -17.41 9.71 12.21
CA SER A 101 -18.67 10.26 11.73
C SER A 101 -19.69 9.13 11.47
N PRO A 102 -21.00 9.45 11.43
CA PRO A 102 -22.04 8.47 11.06
C PRO A 102 -21.85 7.88 9.65
N GLU A 103 -21.31 8.67 8.72
CA GLU A 103 -21.01 8.19 7.35
C GLU A 103 -19.89 7.14 7.32
N THR A 104 -18.96 7.22 8.27
CA THR A 104 -17.89 6.23 8.41
C THR A 104 -18.43 4.91 8.97
N SER A 105 -19.47 4.94 9.81
CA SER A 105 -20.09 3.72 10.34
C SER A 105 -20.97 3.01 9.29
N THR A 106 -21.67 3.75 8.43
CA THR A 106 -22.44 3.17 7.30
C THR A 106 -21.52 2.55 6.24
N SER A 107 -20.44 3.25 5.86
CA SER A 107 -19.46 2.75 4.87
C SER A 107 -18.78 1.45 5.31
N SER A 108 -18.76 1.17 6.63
CA SER A 108 -18.20 -0.05 7.19
C SER A 108 -19.18 -1.24 7.22
N GLN A 109 -20.48 -1.02 6.97
CA GLN A 109 -21.48 -2.10 6.88
C GLN A 109 -21.54 -2.78 5.52
N SER A 110 -21.20 -2.05 4.45
CA SER A 110 -21.43 -2.45 3.06
C SER A 110 -20.28 -3.22 2.42
N ASN A 111 -19.20 -3.48 3.15
CA ASN A 111 -18.01 -4.20 2.68
C ASN A 111 -17.98 -5.64 3.20
#